data_AF-A0A847J537-F1
#
_entry.id   AF-A0A847J537-F1
#
_cell.length_a   1.000
_cell.length_b   1.000
_cell.length_c   1.000
_cell.angle_alpha   90.00
_cell.angle_beta   90.00
_cell.angle_gamma   90.00
#
_symmetry.space_group_name_H-M   'P 1'
#
loop_
_entity.id
_entity.type
_entity.pdbx_description
1 polymer ?
#
loop_
_entity_poly.entity_id
_entity_poly.type
_entity_poly.pdbx_seq_one_letter_code
_entity_poly.pdbx_strand_id
1 'polypeptide(L)' 'METIQMLLMSDIVKNPYQPRIVFDESKLQELSDSIKENGVLQPIIV' A
#
# COMPACT_ATOMS: atom_id res chain seq x y z
N MET A 1 2.49 9.02 20.75
CA MET A 1 3.41 7.94 20.31
C MET A 1 2.83 7.38 19.04
N GLU A 2 3.64 7.25 18.00
CA GLU A 2 3.20 6.57 16.77
C GLU A 2 3.03 5.07 17.07
N THR A 3 2.00 4.46 16.50
CA THR A 3 1.67 3.05 16.73
C THR A 3 1.41 2.34 15.41
N ILE A 4 1.89 1.11 15.30
CA ILE A 4 1.60 0.25 14.16
C ILE A 4 0.39 -0.61 14.52
N GLN A 5 -0.56 -0.71 13.60
CA GLN A 5 -1.78 -1.49 13.77
C GLN A 5 -2.06 -2.32 12.52
N MET A 6 -2.65 -3.50 12.71
CA MET A 6 -3.17 -4.33 11.62
C MET A 6 -4.63 -3.94 11.37
N LEU A 7 -4.94 -3.58 10.13
CA LEU A 7 -6.29 -3.19 9.71
C LEU A 7 -6.82 -4.17 8.67
N LEU A 8 -8.15 -4.32 8.59
CA LEU A 8 -8.77 -5.05 7.50
C LEU A 8 -8.69 -4.20 6.22
N MET A 9 -8.54 -4.85 5.07
CA MET A 9 -8.56 -4.15 3.79
C MET A 9 -9.86 -3.39 3.55
N SER A 10 -10.98 -3.86 4.10
CA SER A 10 -12.30 -3.21 4.04
C SER A 10 -12.35 -1.85 4.73
N ASP A 11 -11.43 -1.60 5.67
CA ASP A 11 -11.42 -0.38 6.46
C ASP A 11 -10.61 0.74 5.76
N ILE A 12 -9.88 0.39 4.70
CA ILE A 12 -9.01 1.30 3.96
C ILE A 12 -9.76 1.84 2.73
N VAL A 13 -9.84 3.16 2.64
CA VAL A 13 -10.38 3.86 1.47
C VAL A 13 -9.26 4.51 0.66
N LYS A 14 -9.53 4.79 -0.62
CA LYS A 14 -8.59 5.54 -1.46
C LYS A 14 -8.27 6.91 -0.84
N ASN A 15 -7.03 7.36 -0.96
CA ASN A 15 -6.63 8.71 -0.56
C ASN A 15 -7.47 9.76 -1.33
N PRO A 16 -8.29 10.60 -0.66
CA PRO A 16 -9.07 11.65 -1.31
C PRO A 16 -8.23 12.66 -2.09
N TYR A 17 -6.98 12.84 -1.68
CA TYR A 17 -6.01 13.77 -2.26
C TYR A 17 -4.88 13.04 -3.00
N GLN A 18 -5.14 11.88 -3.61
CA GLN A 18 -4.15 11.09 -4.35
C GLN A 18 -3.49 11.91 -5.48
N PRO A 19 -2.20 12.32 -5.35
CA PRO A 19 -1.54 13.09 -6.41
C PRO A 19 -1.10 12.21 -7.58
N ARG A 20 -0.92 10.89 -7.35
CA ARG A 20 -0.55 9.95 -8.42
C ARG A 20 -1.78 9.62 -9.26
N ILE A 21 -1.80 10.15 -10.46
CA ILE A 21 -2.89 9.95 -11.44
C ILE A 21 -2.62 8.82 -12.43
N VAL A 22 -1.35 8.44 -12.62
CA VAL A 22 -0.96 7.34 -13.52
C VAL A 22 -0.24 6.27 -12.71
N PHE A 23 -0.66 5.03 -12.89
CA PHE A 23 0.01 3.86 -12.36
C PHE A 23 0.63 3.09 -13.52
N ASP A 24 1.89 2.70 -13.32
CA ASP A 24 2.60 1.85 -14.26
C ASP A 24 2.34 0.39 -13.88
N GLU A 25 1.68 -0.35 -14.76
CA GLU A 25 1.28 -1.74 -14.52
C GLU A 25 2.48 -2.66 -14.29
N SER A 26 3.61 -2.42 -14.96
CA SER A 26 4.82 -3.23 -14.75
C SER A 26 5.37 -3.05 -13.34
N LYS A 27 5.41 -1.80 -12.86
CA LYS A 27 5.87 -1.49 -11.50
C LYS A 27 4.89 -1.97 -10.43
N LEU A 28 3.59 -1.97 -10.71
CA LEU A 28 2.59 -2.55 -9.82
C LEU A 28 2.77 -4.06 -9.69
N GLN A 29 3.06 -4.74 -10.80
CA GLN A 29 3.34 -6.18 -10.80
C GLN A 29 4.60 -6.49 -9.99
N GLU A 30 5.70 -5.77 -10.22
CA GLU A 30 6.94 -5.91 -9.46
C GLU A 30 6.73 -5.71 -7.95
N LEU A 31 5.94 -4.68 -7.57
CA LEU A 31 5.62 -4.42 -6.16
C LEU A 31 4.76 -5.55 -5.56
N SER A 32 3.77 -6.04 -6.30
CA SER A 32 2.93 -7.16 -5.87
C SER A 32 3.75 -8.41 -5.60
N ASP A 33 4.68 -8.75 -6.49
CA ASP A 33 5.51 -9.93 -6.36
C ASP A 33 6.50 -9.78 -5.20
N SER A 34 7.09 -8.59 -5.01
CA SER A 34 7.92 -8.28 -3.84
C SER A 34 7.16 -8.45 -2.51
N ILE A 35 5.92 -7.97 -2.43
CA ILE A 35 5.06 -8.11 -1.24
C ILE A 35 4.71 -9.58 -0.98
N LYS A 36 4.48 -10.39 -2.01
CA LYS A 36 4.22 -11.84 -1.83
C LYS A 36 5.42 -12.57 -1.23
N GLU A 37 6.63 -12.19 -1.64
CA GLU A 37 7.87 -12.83 -1.17
C GLU A 37 8.28 -12.37 0.23
N ASN A 38 8.20 -11.06 0.50
CA ASN A 38 8.81 -10.44 1.68
C ASN A 38 7.80 -9.86 2.67
N GLY A 39 6.52 -9.81 2.30
CA GLY A 39 5.51 -9.02 2.99
C GLY A 39 5.65 -7.52 2.74
N VAL A 40 4.81 -6.74 3.40
CA VAL A 40 4.87 -5.27 3.34
C VAL A 40 5.99 -4.78 4.26
N LEU A 41 7.08 -4.26 3.68
CA LEU A 41 8.26 -3.82 4.42
C LEU A 41 8.03 -2.55 5.24
N GLN A 42 7.23 -1.62 4.72
CA GLN A 42 6.96 -0.33 5.35
C GLN A 42 5.46 -0.21 5.66
N PRO A 43 5.09 0.13 6.90
CA PRO A 43 3.70 0.42 7.24
C PRO A 43 3.13 1.53 6.36
N ILE A 44 1.85 1.40 6.00
CA ILE A 44 1.14 2.39 5.20
C ILE A 44 0.58 3.46 6.15
N ILE A 45 0.73 4.73 5.77
CA ILE A 45 0.10 5.85 6.46
C ILE A 45 -1.35 5.95 5.97
N VAL A 46 -2.30 5.86 6.90
CA VAL A 46 -3.74 5.92 6.66
C VAL A 46 -4.40 6.96 7.56
#